data_AF-A0A497TCX4-F1
#
_entry.id   AF-A0A497TCX4-F1
#
_cell.length_a   1.000
_cell.length_b   1.000
_cell.length_c   1.000
_cell.angle_alpha   90.00
_cell.angle_beta   90.00
_cell.angle_gamma   90.00
#
_symmetry.space_group_name_H-M   'P 1'
#
loop_
_entity.id
_entity.type
_entity.pdbx_description
1 polymer ?
#
loop_
_entity_poly.entity_id
_entity_poly.type
_entity_poly.pdbx_seq_one_letter_code
_entity_poly.pdbx_strand_id
1 'polypeptide(L)'
;LLEKVIDSVSVDVYRIPAELNSDLDEENVILYTRFIWGDEMKNSTEVYLDNSSLPCMFQGDFLYWISNVSSGKNIFEIRFYNASSSLKCDSSLSIHDENKTIPGVEERVRVPAWSKIRELSSRDYEEIKNILGIENNFKIKIENKTYFIEIGPEPPRQSNVYVNERKLTSAEFGEEINIRVFVW
;
A
#
# COMPACT_ATOMS: atom_id res chain seq x y z
N LEU A 1 22.58 -3.30 4.00
CA LEU A 1 22.23 -3.24 2.57
C LEU A 1 20.75 -3.52 2.31
N LEU A 2 20.23 -4.68 2.74
CA LEU A 2 18.81 -5.02 2.57
C LEU A 2 17.86 -3.89 3.01
N GLU A 3 18.10 -3.27 4.18
CA GLU A 3 17.31 -2.11 4.61
C GLU A 3 17.35 -0.94 3.63
N LYS A 4 18.51 -0.60 3.06
CA LYS A 4 18.59 0.48 2.07
C LYS A 4 17.75 0.18 0.83
N VAL A 5 17.77 -1.08 0.37
CA VAL A 5 16.94 -1.53 -0.74
C VAL A 5 15.46 -1.39 -0.36
N ILE A 6 15.05 -1.94 0.78
CA ILE A 6 13.67 -1.85 1.28
C ILE A 6 13.23 -0.39 1.36
N ASP A 7 14.04 0.48 1.98
CA ASP A 7 13.73 1.90 2.15
C ASP A 7 13.54 2.61 0.81
N SER A 8 14.38 2.30 -0.19
CA SER A 8 14.31 2.90 -1.53
C SER A 8 13.06 2.50 -2.32
N VAL A 9 12.50 1.34 -2.02
CA VAL A 9 11.31 0.82 -2.70
C VAL A 9 10.04 0.95 -1.86
N SER A 10 10.11 1.61 -0.71
CA SER A 10 8.97 1.75 0.20
C SER A 10 8.31 3.12 0.14
N VAL A 11 7.01 3.13 0.41
CA VAL A 11 6.19 4.33 0.58
C VAL A 11 5.57 4.35 1.97
N ASP A 12 5.21 5.54 2.44
CA ASP A 12 4.40 5.68 3.64
C ASP A 12 2.93 5.40 3.29
N VAL A 13 2.37 4.34 3.89
CA VAL A 13 0.95 4.03 3.86
C VAL A 13 0.31 4.52 5.14
N TYR A 14 -0.75 5.30 4.98
CA TYR A 14 -1.57 5.84 6.05
C TYR A 14 -2.80 4.95 6.24
N ARG A 15 -3.18 4.74 7.49
CA ARG A 15 -4.34 3.96 7.89
C ARG A 15 -5.16 4.76 8.88
N ILE A 16 -6.45 4.87 8.64
CA ILE A 16 -7.38 5.55 9.54
C ILE A 16 -8.55 4.59 9.81
N PRO A 17 -8.73 4.11 11.05
CA PRO A 17 -9.94 3.38 11.39
C PRO A 17 -11.13 4.34 11.38
N ALA A 18 -12.25 3.94 10.79
CA ALA A 18 -13.51 4.67 10.81
C ALA A 18 -14.56 3.81 11.50
N GLU A 19 -15.16 4.35 12.56
CA GLU A 19 -16.06 3.59 13.44
C GLU A 19 -17.52 4.01 13.26
N LEU A 20 -18.42 3.03 13.34
CA LEU A 20 -19.86 3.23 13.47
C LEU A 20 -20.40 2.29 14.55
N ASN A 21 -21.19 2.82 15.49
CA ASN A 21 -22.02 1.99 16.35
C ASN A 21 -23.42 1.93 15.75
N SER A 22 -23.91 0.73 15.45
CA SER A 22 -25.27 0.49 14.98
C SER A 22 -26.08 -0.22 16.06
N ASP A 23 -27.37 0.07 16.14
CA ASP A 23 -28.28 -0.67 17.03
C ASP A 23 -28.85 -1.93 16.35
N LEU A 24 -28.78 -2.02 15.02
CA LEU A 24 -29.39 -3.07 14.21
C LEU A 24 -28.40 -3.64 13.18
N ASP A 25 -28.71 -4.85 12.71
CA ASP A 25 -28.06 -5.43 11.53
C ASP A 25 -28.74 -4.87 10.27
N GLU A 26 -27.97 -4.22 9.40
CA GLU A 26 -28.48 -3.61 8.17
C GLU A 26 -27.56 -3.92 6.98
N GLU A 27 -28.15 -4.11 5.81
CA GLU A 27 -27.42 -4.40 4.57
C GLU A 27 -27.31 -3.15 3.70
N ASN A 28 -26.18 -3.03 2.99
CA ASN A 28 -25.93 -1.96 2.02
C ASN A 28 -26.09 -0.53 2.58
N VAL A 29 -25.66 -0.31 3.82
CA VAL A 29 -25.68 1.01 4.44
C VAL A 29 -24.65 1.91 3.78
N ILE A 30 -25.07 3.11 3.37
CA ILE A 30 -24.16 4.15 2.89
C ILE A 30 -23.49 4.81 4.08
N LEU A 31 -22.17 4.74 4.10
CA LEU A 31 -21.32 5.27 5.16
C LEU A 31 -20.48 6.39 4.60
N TYR A 32 -20.15 7.37 5.44
CA TYR A 32 -19.23 8.41 5.03
C TYR A 32 -18.31 8.90 6.14
N THR A 33 -17.18 9.46 5.73
CA THR A 33 -16.34 10.29 6.58
C THR A 33 -15.90 11.54 5.82
N ARG A 34 -15.51 12.55 6.59
CA ARG A 34 -14.84 13.74 6.05
C ARG A 34 -13.39 13.71 6.51
N PHE A 35 -12.48 13.81 5.55
CA PHE A 35 -11.04 13.90 5.82
C PHE A 35 -10.42 14.93 4.86
N ILE A 36 -9.28 15.49 5.25
CA ILE A 36 -8.53 16.40 4.39
C ILE A 36 -7.34 15.61 3.85
N TRP A 37 -7.49 15.09 2.65
CA TRP A 37 -6.41 14.38 1.97
C TRP A 37 -5.36 15.37 1.47
N GLY A 38 -4.08 14.99 1.58
CA GLY A 38 -3.02 15.65 0.84
C GLY A 38 -3.15 15.41 -0.66
N ASP A 39 -2.45 16.21 -1.45
CA ASP A 39 -2.41 16.08 -2.91
C ASP A 39 -2.02 14.64 -3.30
N GLU A 40 -2.69 14.11 -4.34
CA GLU A 40 -2.50 12.76 -4.91
C GLU A 40 -2.84 11.56 -3.98
N MET A 41 -3.14 11.77 -2.69
CA MET A 41 -3.51 10.68 -1.77
C MET A 41 -4.91 10.13 -2.03
N LYS A 42 -5.83 10.96 -2.55
CA LYS A 42 -7.18 10.51 -2.92
C LYS A 42 -7.11 9.34 -3.91
N ASN A 43 -6.15 9.36 -4.83
CA ASN A 43 -6.07 8.40 -5.93
C ASN A 43 -5.88 6.96 -5.45
N SER A 44 -5.07 6.75 -4.41
CA SER A 44 -4.81 5.44 -3.84
C SER A 44 -5.76 5.04 -2.71
N THR A 45 -6.68 5.93 -2.33
CA THR A 45 -7.55 5.70 -1.17
C THR A 45 -8.49 4.54 -1.44
N GLU A 46 -8.57 3.62 -0.48
CA GLU A 46 -9.51 2.49 -0.45
C GLU A 46 -10.07 2.32 0.96
N VAL A 47 -11.23 1.71 1.07
CA VAL A 47 -11.86 1.35 2.35
C VAL A 47 -11.93 -0.16 2.46
N TYR A 48 -11.60 -0.69 3.63
CA TYR A 48 -11.60 -2.13 3.90
C TYR A 48 -12.50 -2.49 5.07
N LEU A 49 -13.14 -3.64 4.97
CA LEU A 49 -13.72 -4.38 6.09
C LEU A 49 -13.08 -5.77 6.11
N ASP A 50 -12.45 -6.15 7.22
CA ASP A 50 -11.75 -7.45 7.38
C ASP A 50 -10.81 -7.80 6.20
N ASN A 51 -10.02 -6.82 5.74
CA ASN A 51 -9.12 -6.90 4.56
C ASN A 51 -9.81 -7.07 3.20
N SER A 52 -11.13 -7.04 3.14
CA SER A 52 -11.87 -6.97 1.87
C SER A 52 -12.09 -5.52 1.47
N SER A 53 -11.66 -5.15 0.27
CA SER A 53 -11.87 -3.81 -0.28
C SER A 53 -13.37 -3.59 -0.54
N LEU A 54 -13.89 -2.45 -0.11
CA LEU A 54 -15.28 -2.06 -0.25
C LEU A 54 -15.47 -1.07 -1.40
N PRO A 55 -16.62 -1.10 -2.11
CA PRO A 55 -16.99 -0.07 -3.05
C PRO A 55 -17.05 1.29 -2.36
N CYS A 56 -16.31 2.26 -2.89
CA CYS A 56 -16.19 3.60 -2.32
C CYS A 56 -16.17 4.67 -3.42
N MET A 57 -16.55 5.88 -3.05
CA MET A 57 -16.56 7.04 -3.94
C MET A 57 -16.18 8.32 -3.22
N PHE A 58 -15.55 9.23 -3.94
CA PHE A 58 -15.35 10.61 -3.49
C PHE A 58 -16.43 11.55 -4.03
N GLN A 59 -16.93 12.43 -3.16
CA GLN A 59 -17.69 13.61 -3.57
C GLN A 59 -17.22 14.82 -2.75
N GLY A 60 -16.46 15.71 -3.39
CA GLY A 60 -15.79 16.82 -2.70
C GLY A 60 -14.76 16.34 -1.68
N ASP A 61 -14.97 16.69 -0.41
CA ASP A 61 -14.12 16.31 0.74
C ASP A 61 -14.68 15.12 1.53
N PHE A 62 -15.66 14.42 0.98
CA PHE A 62 -16.29 13.28 1.62
C PHE A 62 -15.90 12.01 0.88
N LEU A 63 -15.53 11.00 1.66
CA LEU A 63 -15.37 9.63 1.21
C LEU A 63 -16.61 8.86 1.64
N TYR A 64 -17.30 8.27 0.68
CA TYR A 64 -18.46 7.42 0.88
C TYR A 64 -18.10 5.97 0.56
N TRP A 65 -18.71 5.01 1.25
CA TRP A 65 -18.62 3.59 0.92
C TRP A 65 -19.90 2.86 1.31
N ILE A 66 -20.09 1.67 0.76
CA ILE A 66 -21.21 0.79 1.11
C ILE A 66 -20.71 -0.39 1.90
N SER A 67 -21.39 -0.74 2.98
CA SER A 67 -21.13 -1.97 3.72
C SER A 67 -22.37 -2.52 4.40
N ASN A 68 -22.30 -3.80 4.77
CA ASN A 68 -23.23 -4.37 5.73
C ASN A 68 -22.75 -4.01 7.14
N VAL A 69 -23.65 -3.57 7.99
CA VAL A 69 -23.35 -3.21 9.38
C VAL A 69 -24.01 -4.22 10.29
N SER A 70 -23.29 -4.62 11.34
CA SER A 70 -23.83 -5.44 12.41
C SER A 70 -24.19 -4.58 13.61
N SER A 71 -25.11 -5.05 14.44
CA SER A 71 -25.41 -4.45 15.73
C SER A 71 -24.14 -4.41 16.59
N GLY A 72 -23.91 -3.26 17.23
CA GLY A 72 -22.70 -2.94 17.96
C GLY A 72 -21.66 -2.17 17.13
N LYS A 73 -20.38 -2.41 17.44
CA LYS A 73 -19.26 -1.65 16.90
C LYS A 73 -18.79 -2.23 15.57
N ASN A 74 -18.83 -1.40 14.53
CA ASN A 74 -18.29 -1.68 13.20
C ASN A 74 -17.04 -0.84 12.97
N ILE A 75 -15.97 -1.45 12.44
CA ILE A 75 -14.70 -0.78 12.18
C ILE A 75 -14.33 -1.00 10.72
N PHE A 76 -14.14 0.10 10.00
CA PHE A 76 -13.66 0.13 8.63
C PHE A 76 -12.24 0.68 8.63
N GLU A 77 -11.37 0.20 7.76
CA GLU A 77 -10.00 0.73 7.64
C GLU A 77 -9.84 1.48 6.33
N ILE A 78 -9.60 2.78 6.42
CA ILE A 78 -9.29 3.63 5.27
C ILE A 78 -7.78 3.58 5.07
N ARG A 79 -7.33 3.12 3.90
CA ARG A 79 -5.91 3.04 3.55
C ARG A 79 -5.61 3.96 2.38
N PHE A 80 -4.52 4.69 2.44
CA PHE A 80 -4.04 5.53 1.34
C PHE A 80 -2.53 5.76 1.42
N TYR A 81 -1.93 6.13 0.30
CA TYR A 81 -0.53 6.51 0.18
C TYR A 81 -0.36 7.51 -0.97
N ASN A 82 0.78 8.19 -1.03
CA ASN A 82 1.01 9.09 -2.15
C ASN A 82 1.24 8.27 -3.44
N ALA A 83 0.32 8.37 -4.41
CA ALA A 83 0.41 7.66 -5.67
C ALA A 83 -0.16 8.49 -6.83
N SER A 84 0.63 8.60 -7.90
CA SER A 84 0.18 9.09 -9.20
C SER A 84 -0.52 7.97 -9.98
N SER A 85 -1.67 7.50 -9.48
CA SER A 85 -2.51 6.47 -10.12
C SER A 85 -3.91 6.99 -10.45
N SER A 86 -4.71 6.18 -11.15
CA SER A 86 -6.15 6.41 -11.23
C SER A 86 -6.80 6.33 -9.84
N LEU A 87 -7.92 7.02 -9.67
CA LEU A 87 -8.72 6.99 -8.46
C LEU A 87 -9.27 5.58 -8.20
N LYS A 88 -9.02 5.03 -7.02
CA LYS A 88 -9.56 3.71 -6.62
C LYS A 88 -10.99 3.77 -6.05
N CYS A 89 -11.33 4.84 -5.33
CA CYS A 89 -12.70 5.11 -4.91
C CYS A 89 -13.45 5.92 -5.97
N ASP A 90 -13.81 5.27 -7.08
CA ASP A 90 -14.52 5.85 -8.22
C ASP A 90 -15.89 5.20 -8.49
N SER A 91 -16.43 4.46 -7.51
CA SER A 91 -17.73 3.82 -7.63
C SER A 91 -18.86 4.83 -7.80
N SER A 92 -19.96 4.41 -8.42
CA SER A 92 -21.21 5.18 -8.46
C SER A 92 -22.14 4.69 -7.36
N LEU A 93 -22.25 5.45 -6.25
CA LEU A 93 -23.14 5.13 -5.14
C LEU A 93 -24.32 6.12 -5.11
N SER A 94 -25.53 5.62 -4.84
CA SER A 94 -26.69 6.48 -4.58
C SER A 94 -26.64 6.94 -3.14
N ILE A 95 -26.31 8.22 -2.92
CA ILE A 95 -26.14 8.78 -1.57
C ILE A 95 -27.52 9.22 -1.05
N HIS A 96 -28.17 8.32 -0.33
CA HIS A 96 -29.39 8.54 0.44
C HIS A 96 -29.24 7.86 1.79
N ASP A 97 -29.78 8.49 2.83
CA ASP A 97 -29.77 7.99 4.22
C ASP A 97 -28.36 7.65 4.73
N GLU A 98 -27.39 8.52 4.44
CA GLU A 98 -25.99 8.27 4.77
C GLU A 98 -25.68 8.37 6.27
N ASN A 99 -24.88 7.42 6.75
CA ASN A 99 -24.46 7.33 8.14
C ASN A 99 -23.03 7.82 8.32
N LYS A 100 -22.85 8.79 9.21
CA LYS A 100 -21.53 9.36 9.49
C LYS A 100 -20.73 8.42 10.37
N THR A 101 -19.52 8.11 9.93
CA THR A 101 -18.53 7.39 10.74
C THR A 101 -17.62 8.36 11.50
N ILE A 102 -17.00 7.86 12.57
CA ILE A 102 -16.06 8.60 13.40
C ILE A 102 -14.64 8.15 13.02
N PRO A 103 -13.82 9.01 12.38
CA PRO A 103 -12.44 8.66 12.09
C PRO A 103 -11.62 8.65 13.38
N GLY A 104 -10.79 7.62 13.55
CA GLY A 104 -9.83 7.48 14.63
C GLY A 104 -8.49 8.15 14.32
N VAL A 105 -7.46 7.70 15.02
CA VAL A 105 -6.09 8.23 14.88
C VAL A 105 -5.45 7.68 13.60
N GLU A 106 -4.79 8.56 12.85
CA GLU A 106 -4.00 8.18 11.69
C GLU A 106 -2.74 7.42 12.12
N GLU A 107 -2.55 6.23 11.56
CA GLU A 107 -1.35 5.43 11.71
C GLU A 107 -0.56 5.43 10.40
N ARG A 108 0.77 5.47 10.52
CA ARG A 108 1.67 5.45 9.36
C ARG A 108 2.58 4.24 9.42
N VAL A 109 2.57 3.46 8.34
CA VAL A 109 3.46 2.30 8.18
C VAL A 109 4.19 2.41 6.86
N ARG A 110 5.51 2.24 6.90
CA ARG A 110 6.34 2.22 5.70
C ARG A 110 6.37 0.81 5.12
N VAL A 111 5.93 0.67 3.88
CA VAL A 111 5.85 -0.63 3.21
C VAL A 111 6.36 -0.56 1.77
N PRO A 112 6.92 -1.64 1.21
CA PRO A 112 7.32 -1.69 -0.19
C PRO A 112 6.15 -1.46 -1.16
N ALA A 113 6.43 -0.79 -2.27
CA ALA A 113 5.46 -0.49 -3.31
C ALA A 113 5.97 -0.95 -4.68
N TRP A 114 5.15 -1.69 -5.44
CA TRP A 114 5.47 -2.15 -6.80
C TRP A 114 5.74 -1.02 -7.78
N SER A 115 5.07 0.12 -7.62
CA SER A 115 5.37 1.35 -8.34
C SER A 115 6.83 1.77 -8.14
N LYS A 116 7.31 1.81 -6.90
CA LYS A 116 8.70 2.14 -6.56
C LYS A 116 9.70 1.06 -6.95
N ILE A 117 9.32 -0.21 -6.82
CA ILE A 117 10.15 -1.33 -7.32
C ILE A 117 10.37 -1.19 -8.82
N ARG A 118 9.31 -0.90 -9.59
CA ARG A 118 9.40 -0.70 -11.04
C ARG A 118 10.25 0.52 -11.38
N GLU A 119 10.05 1.63 -10.69
CA GLU A 119 10.87 2.85 -10.84
C GLU A 119 12.36 2.57 -10.60
N LEU A 120 12.69 1.81 -9.55
CA LEU A 120 14.07 1.42 -9.27
C LEU A 120 14.61 0.50 -10.38
N SER A 121 13.83 -0.48 -10.83
CA SER A 121 14.24 -1.45 -11.85
C SER A 121 14.40 -0.86 -13.26
N SER A 122 13.80 0.30 -13.53
CA SER A 122 13.94 1.00 -14.82
C SER A 122 15.23 1.83 -14.92
N ARG A 123 16.01 1.94 -13.84
CA ARG A 123 17.27 2.68 -13.80
C ARG A 123 18.44 1.77 -14.15
N ASP A 124 19.54 2.37 -14.60
CA ASP A 124 20.77 1.65 -14.85
C ASP A 124 21.39 1.16 -13.54
N TYR A 125 22.05 0.00 -13.57
CA TYR A 125 22.63 -0.62 -12.37
C TYR A 125 23.60 0.31 -11.63
N GLU A 126 24.47 1.03 -12.33
CA GLU A 126 25.39 1.99 -11.70
C GLU A 126 24.66 3.18 -11.06
N GLU A 127 23.54 3.61 -11.62
CA GLU A 127 22.68 4.63 -11.00
C GLU A 127 22.07 4.09 -9.70
N ILE A 128 21.61 2.84 -9.70
CA ILE A 128 21.06 2.18 -8.51
C ILE A 128 22.14 2.04 -7.42
N LYS A 129 23.37 1.66 -7.77
CA LYS A 129 24.51 1.64 -6.83
C LYS A 129 24.72 3.00 -6.18
N ASN A 130 24.66 4.07 -6.97
CA ASN A 130 24.82 5.44 -6.50
C ASN A 130 23.67 5.89 -5.59
N ILE A 131 22.40 5.66 -5.98
CA ILE A 131 21.21 5.99 -5.20
C ILE A 131 21.24 5.32 -3.83
N LEU A 132 21.64 4.05 -3.80
CA LEU A 132 21.71 3.27 -2.57
C LEU A 132 23.02 3.51 -1.78
N GLY A 133 24.01 4.19 -2.38
CA GLY A 133 25.33 4.39 -1.81
C GLY A 133 26.02 3.07 -1.47
N ILE A 134 26.20 2.21 -2.48
CA ILE A 134 26.80 0.88 -2.33
C ILE A 134 27.97 0.75 -3.30
N GLU A 135 29.16 0.50 -2.75
CA GLU A 135 30.37 0.35 -3.55
C GLU A 135 30.53 -1.08 -4.09
N ASN A 136 30.21 -2.08 -3.26
CA ASN A 136 30.28 -3.50 -3.62
C ASN A 136 29.27 -3.85 -4.72
N ASN A 137 29.52 -4.95 -5.42
CA ASN A 137 28.56 -5.47 -6.38
C ASN A 137 27.46 -6.24 -5.66
N PHE A 138 26.24 -6.12 -6.17
CA PHE A 138 25.09 -6.81 -5.61
C PHE A 138 24.07 -7.16 -6.68
N LYS A 139 23.21 -8.12 -6.32
CA LYS A 139 22.01 -8.47 -7.05
C LYS A 139 20.81 -8.36 -6.13
N ILE A 140 19.72 -7.80 -6.62
CA ILE A 140 18.43 -7.76 -5.92
C ILE A 140 17.48 -8.67 -6.67
N LYS A 141 16.75 -9.52 -5.95
CA LYS A 141 15.60 -10.27 -6.46
C LYS A 141 14.37 -9.89 -5.65
N ILE A 142 13.31 -9.46 -6.31
CA ILE A 142 12.04 -9.07 -5.68
C ILE A 142 10.92 -9.84 -6.34
N GLU A 143 10.11 -10.54 -5.54
CA GLU A 143 9.07 -11.41 -6.07
C GLU A 143 7.82 -11.46 -5.19
N ASN A 144 6.66 -11.71 -5.80
CA ASN A 144 5.46 -12.22 -5.16
C ASN A 144 4.92 -13.41 -5.97
N LYS A 145 3.65 -13.78 -5.77
CA LYS A 145 3.01 -14.86 -6.53
C LYS A 145 2.89 -14.58 -8.04
N THR A 146 2.93 -13.32 -8.45
CA THR A 146 2.57 -12.88 -9.82
C THR A 146 3.75 -12.27 -10.58
N TYR A 147 4.65 -11.59 -9.88
CA TYR A 147 5.71 -10.76 -10.44
C TYR A 147 7.07 -11.18 -9.89
N PHE A 148 8.07 -11.03 -10.74
CA PHE A 148 9.46 -11.32 -10.44
C PHE A 148 10.34 -10.28 -11.13
N ILE A 149 11.22 -9.63 -10.36
CA ILE A 149 12.15 -8.60 -10.84
C ILE A 149 13.54 -8.93 -10.31
N GLU A 150 14.53 -8.84 -11.20
CA GLU A 150 15.95 -8.92 -10.85
C GLU A 150 16.67 -7.66 -11.26
N ILE A 151 17.56 -7.18 -10.39
CA ILE A 151 18.37 -5.98 -10.62
C ILE A 151 19.83 -6.35 -10.35
N GLY A 152 20.69 -6.03 -11.32
CA GLY A 152 22.14 -6.21 -11.21
C GLY A 152 22.66 -7.52 -11.80
N PRO A 153 24.00 -7.63 -11.93
CA PRO A 153 24.66 -8.76 -12.56
C PRO A 153 24.55 -10.03 -11.72
N GLU A 154 24.81 -11.19 -12.33
CA GLU A 154 24.98 -12.43 -11.58
C GLU A 154 26.31 -12.44 -10.82
N PRO A 155 26.36 -13.01 -9.60
CA PRO A 155 27.61 -13.19 -8.88
C PRO A 155 28.61 -14.05 -9.68
N PRO A 156 29.90 -13.73 -9.69
CA PRO A 156 30.93 -14.58 -10.25
C PRO A 156 30.92 -15.97 -9.60
N ARG A 157 31.12 -17.03 -10.39
CA ARG A 157 31.07 -18.44 -9.93
C ARG A 157 32.02 -18.79 -8.78
N GLN A 158 33.06 -17.99 -8.55
CA GLN A 158 34.10 -18.22 -7.53
C GLN A 158 34.15 -17.08 -6.49
N SER A 159 33.01 -16.46 -6.20
CA SER A 159 32.92 -15.41 -5.18
C SER A 159 32.19 -15.90 -3.94
N ASN A 160 32.55 -15.36 -2.77
CA ASN A 160 31.78 -15.55 -1.56
C ASN A 160 30.54 -14.64 -1.62
N VAL A 161 29.36 -15.23 -1.75
CA VAL A 161 28.11 -14.49 -1.86
C VAL A 161 27.38 -14.49 -0.54
N TYR A 162 27.12 -13.29 -0.02
CA TYR A 162 26.31 -13.10 1.19
C TYR A 162 24.87 -12.77 0.77
N VAL A 163 23.90 -13.48 1.35
CA VAL A 163 22.48 -13.32 1.03
C VAL A 163 21.73 -12.84 2.26
N ASN A 164 20.95 -11.77 2.09
CA ASN A 164 19.99 -11.31 3.09
C ASN A 164 18.60 -11.27 2.46
N GLU A 165 17.59 -11.70 3.20
CA GLU A 165 16.20 -11.73 2.72
C GLU A 165 15.20 -11.22 3.74
N ARG A 166 14.09 -10.65 3.26
CA ARG A 166 12.94 -10.27 4.08
C ARG A 166 11.64 -10.37 3.30
N LYS A 167 10.62 -10.87 3.99
CA LYS A 167 9.23 -10.90 3.55
C LYS A 167 8.47 -9.71 4.13
N LEU A 168 7.74 -8.99 3.29
CA LEU A 168 6.99 -7.78 3.64
C LEU A 168 5.66 -7.74 2.90
N THR A 169 4.67 -7.04 3.42
CA THR A 169 3.40 -6.78 2.71
C THR A 169 3.53 -5.57 1.80
N SER A 170 3.10 -5.66 0.55
CA SER A 170 3.14 -4.55 -0.42
C SER A 170 1.98 -3.56 -0.26
N ALA A 171 2.21 -2.30 -0.66
CA ALA A 171 1.22 -1.23 -0.62
C ALA A 171 0.04 -1.47 -1.59
N GLU A 172 0.32 -1.77 -2.87
CA GLU A 172 -0.70 -1.77 -3.93
C GLU A 172 -1.72 -2.91 -3.83
N PHE A 173 -1.28 -4.08 -3.36
CA PHE A 173 -2.05 -5.32 -3.42
C PHE A 173 -2.27 -5.97 -2.05
N GLY A 174 -1.62 -5.49 -0.99
CA GLY A 174 -1.67 -6.14 0.32
C GLY A 174 -1.07 -7.56 0.33
N GLU A 175 -0.32 -7.93 -0.71
CA GLU A 175 0.29 -9.25 -0.86
C GLU A 175 1.70 -9.30 -0.26
N GLU A 176 2.12 -10.49 0.21
CA GLU A 176 3.50 -10.75 0.61
C GLU A 176 4.44 -10.66 -0.59
N ILE A 177 5.49 -9.86 -0.43
CA ILE A 177 6.63 -9.78 -1.32
C ILE A 177 7.88 -10.29 -0.59
N ASN A 178 8.78 -10.93 -1.33
CA ASN A 178 10.08 -11.37 -0.84
C ASN A 178 11.18 -10.54 -1.53
N ILE A 179 12.01 -9.87 -0.74
CA ILE A 179 13.16 -9.09 -1.21
C ILE A 179 14.43 -9.82 -0.76
N ARG A 180 15.23 -10.24 -1.74
CA ARG A 180 16.51 -10.93 -1.53
C ARG A 180 17.65 -10.11 -2.11
N VAL A 181 18.72 -9.94 -1.36
CA VAL A 181 19.89 -9.17 -1.78
C VAL A 181 21.15 -10.02 -1.62
N PHE A 182 21.86 -10.19 -2.73
CA PHE A 182 23.12 -10.92 -2.87
C PHE A 182 24.26 -9.90 -2.95
N VAL A 183 25.34 -10.08 -2.21
CA VAL A 183 26.52 -9.18 -2.21
C VAL A 183 27.79 -9.99 -2.33
N TRP A 184 28.74 -9.51 -3.13
CA TRP A 184 30.06 -10.10 -3.31
C TRP A 184 31.13 -9.05 -3.63
#